data_AF-A0A2N2CL68-F1
#
_entry.id   AF-A0A2N2CL68-F1
#
_cell.length_a   1.000
_cell.length_b   1.000
_cell.length_c   1.000
_cell.angle_alpha   90.00
_cell.angle_beta   90.00
_cell.angle_gamma   90.00
#
_symmetry.space_group_name_H-M   'P 1'
#
loop_
_entity.id
_entity.type
_entity.pdbx_description
1 polymer ?
#
loop_
_entity_poly.entity_id
_entity_poly.type
_entity_poly.pdbx_seq_one_letter_code
_entity_poly.pdbx_strand_id
1 'polypeptide(L)'
;MNHTIFLLTRRDIKRTLSLRTFVIWIVLAAITVFFFFTTNGYHELVETNHVEFMAVFLAQIIFGAWAVMSVYFDLISADREHNVLDCILCSGVTKGQVFSAKLITMVVNSLLLSFVYLAPITVVIGLLSDMGVALTVAKYFLPLWGYIMVFASMGIMISVLARSSKAAMIWSMASGLVLMPRFFEMIASGIGNALNLSEEVIDKISLISPGIMMETLSKPQNTESWMIAITGFTSAVIMMMTIAYFTFKSQDEYNYGE
;
A
#
# COMPACT_ATOMS: atom_id res chain seq x y z
N MET A 1 24.82 -16.04 5.21
CA MET A 1 23.37 -15.97 4.91
C MET A 1 22.78 -14.58 5.13
N ASN A 2 22.88 -14.00 6.34
CA ASN A 2 22.29 -12.68 6.63
C ASN A 2 22.93 -11.52 5.83
N HIS A 3 24.24 -11.60 5.53
CA HIS A 3 24.92 -10.57 4.74
C HIS A 3 24.38 -10.47 3.30
N THR A 4 24.11 -11.62 2.66
CA THR A 4 23.55 -11.68 1.29
C THR A 4 22.16 -11.05 1.24
N ILE A 5 21.28 -11.40 2.18
CA ILE A 5 19.94 -10.81 2.29
C ILE A 5 20.05 -9.30 2.47
N PHE A 6 20.93 -8.83 3.36
CA PHE A 6 21.15 -7.41 3.58
C PHE A 6 21.61 -6.66 2.32
N LEU A 7 22.55 -7.22 1.56
CA LEU A 7 23.01 -6.61 0.30
C LEU A 7 21.90 -6.51 -0.75
N LEU A 8 21.09 -7.57 -0.89
CA LEU A 8 19.94 -7.58 -1.79
C LEU A 8 18.89 -6.56 -1.36
N THR A 9 18.55 -6.52 -0.07
CA THR A 9 17.64 -5.52 0.50
C THR A 9 18.14 -4.11 0.24
N ARG A 10 19.43 -3.82 0.45
CA ARG A 10 20.00 -2.49 0.19
C ARG A 10 19.87 -2.09 -1.28
N ARG A 11 20.14 -3.02 -2.19
CA ARG A 11 19.98 -2.80 -3.64
C ARG A 11 18.53 -2.51 -3.99
N ASP A 12 17.61 -3.29 -3.46
CA ASP A 12 16.18 -3.18 -3.73
C ASP A 12 15.58 -1.90 -3.13
N ILE A 13 16.01 -1.48 -1.94
CA ILE A 13 15.70 -0.17 -1.33
C ILE A 13 16.18 0.97 -2.24
N LYS A 14 17.43 0.92 -2.72
CA LYS A 14 17.97 1.95 -3.61
C LYS A 14 17.18 2.06 -4.91
N ARG A 15 16.72 0.93 -5.45
CA ARG A 15 15.93 0.86 -6.68
C ARG A 15 14.52 1.45 -6.50
N THR A 16 13.86 1.07 -5.41
CA THR A 16 12.49 1.50 -5.07
C THR A 16 12.42 2.96 -4.62
N LEU A 17 13.43 3.46 -3.90
CA LEU A 17 13.55 4.87 -3.49
C LEU A 17 14.21 5.73 -4.58
N SER A 18 13.63 5.69 -5.77
CA SER A 18 14.04 6.54 -6.89
C SER A 18 13.54 7.98 -6.71
N LEU A 19 14.12 8.93 -7.46
CA LEU A 19 13.63 10.31 -7.54
C LEU A 19 12.14 10.35 -7.90
N ARG A 20 11.69 9.49 -8.81
CA ARG A 20 10.30 9.38 -9.23
C ARG A 20 9.39 9.03 -8.04
N THR A 21 9.80 8.07 -7.22
CA THR A 21 9.07 7.69 -6.00
C THR A 21 8.93 8.89 -5.07
N PHE A 22 10.04 9.58 -4.76
CA PHE A 22 9.97 10.76 -3.90
C PHE A 22 9.07 11.86 -4.47
N VAL A 23 9.13 12.14 -5.77
CA VAL A 23 8.26 13.13 -6.42
C VAL A 23 6.78 12.76 -6.26
N ILE A 24 6.41 11.50 -6.51
CA ILE A 24 5.02 11.02 -6.34
C ILE A 24 4.55 11.22 -4.91
N TRP A 25 5.37 10.85 -3.92
CA TRP A 25 5.00 10.92 -2.50
C TRP A 25 4.97 12.35 -1.96
N ILE A 26 5.85 13.24 -2.43
CA ILE A 26 5.83 14.66 -2.09
C ILE A 26 4.58 15.32 -2.69
N VAL A 27 4.26 15.04 -3.95
CA VAL A 27 3.04 15.56 -4.59
C VAL A 27 1.80 15.06 -3.86
N LEU A 28 1.77 13.78 -3.49
CA LEU A 28 0.68 13.19 -2.74
C LEU A 28 0.49 13.87 -1.37
N ALA A 29 1.58 14.10 -0.63
CA ALA A 29 1.53 14.80 0.65
C ALA A 29 1.12 16.28 0.49
N ALA A 30 1.55 16.96 -0.59
CA ALA A 30 1.11 18.31 -0.88
C ALA A 30 -0.39 18.37 -1.19
N ILE A 31 -0.91 17.40 -1.95
CA ILE A 31 -2.35 17.24 -2.20
C ILE A 31 -3.10 17.00 -0.90
N THR A 32 -2.55 16.22 0.04
CA THR A 32 -3.15 16.02 1.37
C THR A 32 -3.27 17.32 2.14
N VAL A 33 -2.20 18.11 2.18
CA VAL A 33 -2.23 19.43 2.83
C VAL A 33 -3.26 20.34 2.15
N PHE A 34 -3.32 20.34 0.82
CA PHE A 34 -4.32 21.09 0.07
C PHE A 34 -5.76 20.64 0.40
N PHE A 35 -6.03 19.34 0.44
CA PHE A 35 -7.34 18.82 0.82
C PHE A 35 -7.70 19.15 2.26
N PHE A 36 -6.74 19.13 3.17
CA PHE A 36 -6.97 19.52 4.56
C PHE A 36 -7.48 20.96 4.69
N PHE A 37 -6.94 21.89 3.91
CA PHE A 37 -7.41 23.29 3.89
C PHE A 37 -8.68 23.53 3.08
N THR A 38 -8.94 22.74 2.04
CA THR A 38 -10.10 22.93 1.16
C THR A 38 -11.33 22.15 1.60
N THR A 39 -11.17 21.17 2.49
CA THR A 39 -12.26 20.46 3.16
C THR A 39 -12.52 21.08 4.53
N ASN A 40 -13.55 20.59 5.25
CA ASN A 40 -13.87 21.06 6.60
C ASN A 40 -12.77 20.79 7.65
N GLY A 41 -11.68 20.07 7.29
CA GLY A 41 -10.60 19.74 8.22
C GLY A 41 -9.93 20.95 8.89
N TYR A 42 -9.76 22.08 8.18
CA TYR A 42 -9.24 23.31 8.78
C TYR A 42 -10.24 23.94 9.75
N HIS A 43 -11.50 24.08 9.33
CA HIS A 43 -12.55 24.67 10.17
C HIS A 43 -12.77 23.87 11.45
N GLU A 44 -12.79 22.54 11.34
CA GLU A 44 -12.98 21.66 12.48
C GLU A 44 -11.76 21.65 13.41
N LEU A 45 -10.55 21.71 12.87
CA LEU A 45 -9.35 21.85 13.71
C LEU A 45 -9.38 23.16 14.52
N VAL A 46 -9.79 24.27 13.91
CA VAL A 46 -9.78 25.59 14.55
C VAL A 46 -10.97 25.77 15.50
N GLU A 47 -12.13 25.24 15.17
CA GLU A 47 -13.37 25.46 15.93
C GLU A 47 -13.64 24.39 16.99
N THR A 48 -13.30 23.12 16.75
CA THR A 48 -13.59 22.00 17.66
C THR A 48 -12.33 21.29 18.19
N ASN A 49 -11.12 21.71 17.78
CA ASN A 49 -9.85 21.07 18.14
C ASN A 49 -9.82 19.57 17.77
N HIS A 50 -10.58 19.17 16.76
CA HIS A 50 -10.67 17.79 16.29
C HIS A 50 -10.05 17.66 14.89
N VAL A 51 -9.30 16.57 14.68
CA VAL A 51 -8.75 16.22 13.37
C VAL A 51 -9.59 15.09 12.81
N GLU A 52 -10.39 15.37 11.79
CA GLU A 52 -11.08 14.32 11.05
C GLU A 52 -10.10 13.46 10.27
N PHE A 53 -10.22 12.15 10.44
CA PHE A 53 -9.44 11.15 9.71
C PHE A 53 -9.62 11.31 8.19
N MET A 54 -10.84 11.57 7.71
CA MET A 54 -11.12 11.66 6.28
C MET A 54 -10.36 12.81 5.62
N ALA A 55 -10.27 13.98 6.28
CA ALA A 55 -9.53 15.13 5.77
C ALA A 55 -8.02 14.82 5.58
N VAL A 56 -7.45 13.95 6.41
CA VAL A 56 -6.03 13.56 6.37
C VAL A 56 -5.76 12.41 5.37
N PHE A 57 -6.74 11.54 5.13
CA PHE A 57 -6.56 10.34 4.30
C PHE A 57 -7.18 10.40 2.92
N LEU A 58 -7.97 11.43 2.59
CA LEU A 58 -8.66 11.53 1.30
C LEU A 58 -7.72 11.38 0.09
N ALA A 59 -6.57 12.06 0.10
CA ALA A 59 -5.58 11.93 -0.97
C ALA A 59 -5.06 10.50 -1.11
N GLN A 60 -4.78 9.83 0.01
CA GLN A 60 -4.32 8.44 0.05
C GLN A 60 -5.42 7.47 -0.41
N ILE A 61 -6.67 7.72 -0.03
CA ILE A 61 -7.81 6.87 -0.41
C ILE A 61 -8.02 6.90 -1.93
N ILE A 62 -7.83 8.07 -2.55
CA ILE A 62 -8.02 8.25 -4.01
C ILE A 62 -6.78 7.78 -4.77
N PHE A 63 -5.59 8.28 -4.45
CA PHE A 63 -4.39 8.07 -5.27
C PHE A 63 -3.37 7.09 -4.68
N GLY A 64 -3.52 6.73 -3.40
CA GLY A 64 -2.54 5.96 -2.64
C GLY A 64 -2.31 4.56 -3.21
N ALA A 65 -3.36 3.88 -3.68
CA ALA A 65 -3.25 2.56 -4.30
C ALA A 65 -2.23 2.55 -5.46
N TRP A 66 -2.37 3.51 -6.38
CA TRP A 66 -1.45 3.64 -7.51
C TRP A 66 -0.08 4.14 -7.09
N ALA A 67 -0.01 5.12 -6.18
CA ALA A 67 1.25 5.65 -5.68
C ALA A 67 2.10 4.52 -5.06
N VAL A 68 1.50 3.67 -4.22
CA VAL A 68 2.17 2.54 -3.60
C VAL A 68 2.55 1.48 -4.63
N MET A 69 1.62 1.03 -5.46
CA MET A 69 1.93 -0.02 -6.44
C MET A 69 2.99 0.39 -7.46
N SER A 70 3.06 1.68 -7.82
CA SER A 70 4.10 2.21 -8.72
C SER A 70 5.52 2.01 -8.20
N VAL A 71 5.69 1.76 -6.89
CA VAL A 71 6.99 1.49 -6.25
C VAL A 71 7.36 0.01 -6.31
N TYR A 72 6.38 -0.89 -6.35
CA TYR A 72 6.59 -2.32 -6.13
C TYR A 72 6.30 -3.22 -7.34
N PHE A 73 5.60 -2.73 -8.36
CA PHE A 73 5.18 -3.54 -9.51
C PHE A 73 6.35 -4.11 -10.34
N ASP A 74 7.51 -3.44 -10.34
CA ASP A 74 8.68 -3.83 -11.14
C ASP A 74 9.72 -4.63 -10.35
N LEU A 75 9.49 -4.86 -9.04
CA LEU A 75 10.54 -5.26 -8.11
C LEU A 75 11.16 -6.63 -8.38
N ILE A 76 10.36 -7.58 -8.89
CA ILE A 76 10.79 -8.92 -9.32
C ILE A 76 10.74 -9.05 -10.84
N SER A 77 9.75 -8.43 -11.48
CA SER A 77 9.52 -8.55 -12.93
C SER A 77 10.67 -7.96 -13.73
N ALA A 78 11.27 -6.87 -13.28
CA ALA A 78 12.40 -6.28 -13.96
C ALA A 78 13.74 -6.98 -13.67
N ASP A 79 13.89 -7.58 -12.48
CA ASP A 79 15.04 -8.44 -12.20
C ASP A 79 15.03 -9.67 -13.14
N ARG A 80 13.83 -10.15 -13.49
CA ARG A 80 13.63 -11.22 -14.46
C ARG A 80 13.82 -10.77 -15.91
N GLU A 81 13.19 -9.66 -16.31
CA GLU A 81 13.26 -9.12 -17.68
C GLU A 81 14.69 -8.76 -18.11
N HIS A 82 15.54 -8.37 -17.15
CA HIS A 82 16.96 -8.07 -17.40
C HIS A 82 17.92 -9.22 -17.09
N ASN A 83 17.42 -10.45 -16.84
CA ASN A 83 18.19 -11.65 -16.47
C ASN A 83 19.10 -11.46 -15.24
N VAL A 84 18.85 -10.42 -14.43
CA VAL A 84 19.60 -10.15 -13.20
C VAL A 84 19.29 -11.23 -12.17
N LEU A 85 18.05 -11.74 -12.16
CA LEU A 85 17.62 -12.81 -11.27
C LEU A 85 18.42 -14.10 -11.52
N ASP A 86 18.69 -14.44 -12.78
CA ASP A 86 19.51 -15.60 -13.13
C ASP A 86 20.95 -15.44 -12.63
N CYS A 87 21.56 -14.26 -12.81
CA CYS A 87 22.89 -14.00 -12.25
C CYS A 87 22.94 -14.17 -10.72
N ILE A 88 21.90 -13.74 -10.01
CA ILE A 88 21.80 -13.91 -8.55
C ILE A 88 21.70 -15.39 -8.19
N LEU A 89 20.83 -16.15 -8.87
CA LEU A 89 20.65 -17.57 -8.61
C LEU A 89 21.91 -18.39 -8.93
N CYS A 90 22.61 -18.07 -10.04
CA CYS A 90 23.88 -18.69 -10.41
C CYS A 90 25.01 -18.40 -9.41
N SER A 91 24.94 -17.30 -8.66
CA SER A 91 25.91 -16.99 -7.60
C SER A 91 25.75 -17.82 -6.31
N GLY A 92 24.81 -18.77 -6.30
CA GLY A 92 24.54 -19.65 -5.16
C GLY A 92 23.52 -19.09 -4.16
N VAL A 93 22.83 -18.00 -4.50
CA VAL A 93 21.75 -17.42 -3.69
C VAL A 93 20.45 -18.18 -3.94
N THR A 94 19.74 -18.54 -2.88
CA THR A 94 18.47 -19.27 -3.02
C THR A 94 17.30 -18.32 -3.29
N LYS A 95 16.27 -18.80 -4.00
CA LYS A 95 15.01 -18.05 -4.22
C LYS A 95 14.39 -17.57 -2.90
N GLY A 96 14.48 -18.36 -1.83
CA GLY A 96 13.99 -17.97 -0.51
C GLY A 96 14.71 -16.75 0.07
N GLN A 97 16.02 -16.62 -0.15
CA GLN A 97 16.80 -15.46 0.27
C GLN A 97 16.43 -14.21 -0.54
N VAL A 98 16.24 -14.36 -1.86
CA VAL A 98 15.78 -13.26 -2.72
C VAL A 98 14.42 -12.77 -2.26
N PHE A 99 13.44 -13.67 -2.08
CA PHE A 99 12.10 -13.31 -1.65
C PHE A 99 12.08 -12.65 -0.27
N SER A 100 12.90 -13.15 0.67
CA SER A 100 13.05 -12.55 2.00
C SER A 100 13.60 -11.12 1.93
N ALA A 101 14.54 -10.84 1.03
CA ALA A 101 15.05 -9.49 0.80
C ALA A 101 13.96 -8.55 0.26
N LYS A 102 13.10 -9.03 -0.66
CA LYS A 102 11.95 -8.28 -1.18
C LYS A 102 10.94 -7.96 -0.06
N LEU A 103 10.66 -8.92 0.82
CA LEU A 103 9.75 -8.74 1.95
C LEU A 103 10.28 -7.70 2.94
N ILE A 104 11.56 -7.76 3.29
CA ILE A 104 12.19 -6.75 4.18
C ILE A 104 12.15 -5.37 3.51
N THR A 105 12.46 -5.29 2.22
CA THR A 105 12.38 -4.05 1.44
C THR A 105 10.98 -3.45 1.49
N MET A 106 9.95 -4.28 1.28
CA MET A 106 8.55 -3.87 1.39
C MET A 106 8.23 -3.27 2.76
N VAL A 107 8.59 -3.95 3.84
CA VAL A 107 8.34 -3.49 5.22
C VAL A 107 9.01 -2.14 5.48
N VAL A 108 10.31 -2.05 5.18
CA VAL A 108 11.12 -0.85 5.47
C VAL A 108 10.66 0.35 4.65
N ASN A 109 10.45 0.16 3.34
CA ASN A 109 10.02 1.24 2.48
C ASN A 109 8.60 1.67 2.77
N SER A 110 7.67 0.73 3.00
CA SER A 110 6.29 1.09 3.33
C SER A 110 6.23 1.92 4.60
N LEU A 111 7.07 1.58 5.60
CA LEU A 111 7.19 2.36 6.83
C LEU A 111 7.73 3.78 6.56
N LEU A 112 8.80 3.89 5.77
CA LEU A 112 9.39 5.19 5.39
C LEU A 112 8.37 6.06 4.64
N LEU A 113 7.64 5.48 3.69
CA LEU A 113 6.67 6.21 2.88
C LEU A 113 5.46 6.67 3.71
N SER A 114 5.01 5.87 4.70
CA SER A 114 4.03 6.33 5.70
C SER A 114 4.49 7.59 6.43
N PHE A 115 5.77 7.63 6.84
CA PHE A 115 6.34 8.82 7.50
C PHE A 115 6.40 10.02 6.56
N VAL A 116 6.85 9.84 5.31
CA VAL A 116 6.92 10.91 4.31
C VAL A 116 5.54 11.52 4.04
N TYR A 117 4.49 10.70 4.02
CA TYR A 117 3.12 11.17 3.83
C TYR A 117 2.56 11.92 5.04
N LEU A 118 2.76 11.39 6.27
CA LEU A 118 2.18 11.99 7.48
C LEU A 118 2.96 13.19 8.03
N ALA A 119 4.26 13.31 7.76
CA ALA A 119 5.08 14.36 8.33
C ALA A 119 4.58 15.78 7.97
N PRO A 120 4.26 16.12 6.71
CA PRO A 120 3.80 17.46 6.35
C PRO A 120 2.49 17.86 7.02
N ILE A 121 1.50 16.96 7.06
CA ILE A 121 0.21 17.25 7.69
C ILE A 121 0.33 17.37 9.21
N THR A 122 1.19 16.56 9.84
CA THR A 122 1.46 16.66 11.29
C THR A 122 2.09 18.01 11.64
N VAL A 123 3.02 18.50 10.81
CA VAL A 123 3.62 19.83 10.98
C VAL A 123 2.56 20.93 10.84
N VAL A 124 1.71 20.87 9.82
CA VAL A 124 0.62 21.85 9.62
C VAL A 124 -0.33 21.86 10.83
N ILE A 125 -0.77 20.71 11.31
CA ILE A 125 -1.66 20.61 12.47
C ILE A 125 -0.96 21.15 13.73
N GLY A 126 0.31 20.83 13.95
CA GLY A 126 1.07 21.34 15.09
C GLY A 126 1.37 22.84 15.05
N LEU A 127 1.33 23.47 13.87
CA LEU A 127 1.42 24.93 13.73
C LEU A 127 0.08 25.63 13.99
N LEU A 128 -1.04 24.93 13.78
CA LEU A 128 -2.39 25.48 13.90
C LEU A 128 -3.08 25.14 15.23
N SER A 129 -2.57 24.18 15.99
CA SER A 129 -3.20 23.65 17.21
C SER A 129 -2.16 23.21 18.27
N ASP A 130 -2.62 22.71 19.41
CA ASP A 130 -1.76 22.21 20.49
C ASP A 130 -0.99 20.93 20.11
N MET A 131 0.19 20.75 20.71
CA MET A 131 1.02 19.53 20.55
C MET A 131 0.28 18.24 20.89
N GLY A 132 -0.71 18.29 21.79
CA GLY A 132 -1.57 17.15 22.13
C GLY A 132 -2.43 16.69 20.96
N VAL A 133 -2.95 17.63 20.15
CA VAL A 133 -3.75 17.34 18.95
C VAL A 133 -2.86 16.83 17.83
N ALA A 134 -1.67 17.42 17.63
CA ALA A 134 -0.70 16.91 16.67
C ALA A 134 -0.27 15.45 16.97
N LEU A 135 -0.14 15.08 18.24
CA LEU A 135 0.16 13.69 18.64
C LEU A 135 -0.99 12.72 18.36
N THR A 136 -2.23 13.18 18.18
CA THR A 136 -3.33 12.29 17.78
C THR A 136 -3.15 11.74 16.36
N VAL A 137 -2.47 12.48 15.49
CA VAL A 137 -2.12 12.05 14.12
C VAL A 137 -1.20 10.82 14.14
N ALA A 138 -0.38 10.66 15.18
CA ALA A 138 0.47 9.48 15.35
C ALA A 138 -0.34 8.18 15.48
N LYS A 139 -1.59 8.25 15.98
CA LYS A 139 -2.48 7.08 16.03
C LYS A 139 -2.77 6.55 14.62
N TYR A 140 -2.82 7.42 13.62
CA TYR A 140 -3.14 7.05 12.25
C TYR A 140 -1.96 6.47 11.46
N PHE A 141 -0.75 6.46 12.05
CA PHE A 141 0.43 5.89 11.43
C PHE A 141 0.28 4.40 11.13
N LEU A 142 -0.26 3.63 12.08
CA LEU A 142 -0.36 2.17 11.95
C LEU A 142 -1.40 1.75 10.89
N PRO A 143 -2.62 2.32 10.84
CA PRO A 143 -3.56 2.06 9.75
C PRO A 143 -3.01 2.43 8.38
N LEU A 144 -2.35 3.59 8.26
CA LEU A 144 -1.74 4.01 7.01
C LEU A 144 -0.66 3.02 6.55
N TRP A 145 0.20 2.60 7.47
CA TRP A 145 1.22 1.61 7.16
C TRP A 145 0.59 0.28 6.75
N GLY A 146 -0.46 -0.18 7.43
CA GLY A 146 -1.24 -1.36 7.03
C GLY A 146 -1.82 -1.24 5.62
N TYR A 147 -2.48 -0.12 5.32
CA TYR A 147 -2.99 0.19 3.98
C TYR A 147 -1.91 0.13 2.90
N ILE A 148 -0.75 0.77 3.14
CA ILE A 148 0.38 0.77 2.20
C ILE A 148 0.91 -0.66 2.05
N MET A 149 1.04 -1.42 3.13
CA MET A 149 1.52 -2.81 3.10
C MET A 149 0.62 -3.71 2.25
N VAL A 150 -0.70 -3.53 2.28
CA VAL A 150 -1.63 -4.28 1.43
C VAL A 150 -1.35 -4.01 -0.05
N PHE A 151 -1.31 -2.75 -0.47
CA PHE A 151 -1.02 -2.41 -1.87
C PHE A 151 0.40 -2.76 -2.30
N ALA A 152 1.38 -2.64 -1.40
CA ALA A 152 2.75 -3.05 -1.66
C ALA A 152 2.83 -4.57 -1.87
N SER A 153 2.10 -5.34 -1.06
CA SER A 153 2.03 -6.80 -1.20
C SER A 153 1.35 -7.22 -2.50
N MET A 154 0.31 -6.51 -2.92
CA MET A 154 -0.33 -6.72 -4.21
C MET A 154 0.61 -6.38 -5.37
N GLY A 155 1.37 -5.28 -5.27
CA GLY A 155 2.39 -4.90 -6.24
C GLY A 155 3.45 -5.99 -6.44
N ILE A 156 3.97 -6.56 -5.34
CA ILE A 156 4.93 -7.67 -5.39
C ILE A 156 4.28 -8.93 -5.99
N MET A 157 3.05 -9.27 -5.60
CA MET A 157 2.34 -10.42 -6.15
C MET A 157 2.15 -10.27 -7.67
N ILE A 158 1.68 -9.11 -8.14
CA ILE A 158 1.56 -8.80 -9.57
C ILE A 158 2.93 -8.90 -10.25
N SER A 159 3.99 -8.39 -9.60
CA SER A 159 5.35 -8.47 -10.13
C SER A 159 5.83 -9.92 -10.33
N VAL A 160 5.42 -10.88 -9.47
CA VAL A 160 5.75 -12.29 -9.63
C VAL A 160 4.92 -12.93 -10.75
N LEU A 161 3.63 -12.61 -10.82
CA LEU A 161 2.69 -13.22 -11.76
C LEU A 161 2.89 -12.76 -13.20
N ALA A 162 3.09 -11.45 -13.40
CA ALA A 162 3.07 -10.85 -14.73
C ALA A 162 4.32 -11.13 -15.57
N ARG A 163 5.42 -11.59 -14.95
CA ARG A 163 6.72 -11.95 -15.56
C ARG A 163 7.43 -10.89 -16.42
N SER A 164 6.76 -9.82 -16.83
CA SER A 164 7.29 -8.64 -17.52
C SER A 164 6.86 -7.38 -16.79
N SER A 165 7.74 -6.37 -16.77
CA SER A 165 7.47 -5.08 -16.13
C SER A 165 6.33 -4.31 -16.80
N LYS A 166 6.14 -4.48 -18.12
CA LYS A 166 5.03 -3.84 -18.85
C LYS A 166 3.69 -4.41 -18.44
N ALA A 167 3.58 -5.74 -18.38
CA ALA A 167 2.36 -6.41 -17.94
C ALA A 167 2.07 -6.11 -16.46
N ALA A 168 3.10 -6.12 -15.61
CA ALA A 168 2.96 -5.76 -14.20
C ALA A 168 2.41 -4.34 -14.02
N MET A 169 2.88 -3.38 -14.81
CA MET A 169 2.39 -1.99 -14.79
C MET A 169 0.89 -1.91 -15.13
N ILE A 170 0.45 -2.59 -16.21
CA ILE A 170 -0.96 -2.59 -16.63
C ILE A 170 -1.85 -3.17 -15.53
N TRP A 171 -1.46 -4.32 -14.97
CA TRP A 171 -2.21 -4.98 -13.90
C TRP A 171 -2.25 -4.15 -12.62
N SER A 172 -1.16 -3.47 -12.26
CA SER A 172 -1.13 -2.54 -11.12
C SER A 172 -2.02 -1.32 -11.32
N MET A 173 -2.08 -0.77 -12.54
CA MET A 173 -3.00 0.34 -12.82
C MET A 173 -4.46 -0.10 -12.77
N ALA A 174 -4.79 -1.23 -13.41
CA ALA A 174 -6.15 -1.77 -13.45
C ALA A 174 -6.65 -2.12 -12.04
N SER A 175 -5.83 -2.83 -11.25
CA SER A 175 -6.18 -3.20 -9.89
C SER A 175 -6.32 -1.99 -8.96
N GLY A 176 -5.51 -0.94 -9.14
CA GLY A 176 -5.64 0.30 -8.37
C GLY A 176 -6.93 1.05 -8.66
N LEU A 177 -7.41 1.01 -9.90
CA LEU A 177 -8.71 1.57 -10.29
C LEU A 177 -9.87 0.76 -9.70
N VAL A 178 -9.78 -0.57 -9.79
CA VAL A 178 -10.81 -1.48 -9.28
C VAL A 178 -10.96 -1.36 -7.75
N LEU A 179 -9.86 -1.15 -7.04
CA LEU A 179 -9.83 -1.09 -5.57
C LEU A 179 -10.09 0.30 -4.99
N MET A 180 -10.39 1.31 -5.82
CA MET A 180 -10.90 2.58 -5.30
C MET A 180 -12.21 2.35 -4.54
N PRO A 181 -12.42 2.97 -3.37
CA PRO A 181 -13.59 2.69 -2.53
C PRO A 181 -14.92 2.77 -3.29
N ARG A 182 -15.20 3.91 -3.93
CA ARG A 182 -16.46 4.11 -4.67
C ARG A 182 -16.63 3.15 -5.84
N PHE A 183 -15.53 2.83 -6.54
CA PHE A 183 -15.60 1.94 -7.70
C PHE A 183 -15.78 0.48 -7.26
N PHE A 184 -15.11 0.07 -6.18
CA PHE A 184 -15.25 -1.25 -5.59
C PHE A 184 -16.65 -1.47 -5.01
N GLU A 185 -17.19 -0.48 -4.29
CA GLU A 185 -18.55 -0.53 -3.75
C GLU A 185 -19.60 -0.63 -4.87
N MET A 186 -19.41 0.08 -5.98
CA MET A 186 -20.26 -0.04 -7.16
C MET A 186 -20.22 -1.45 -7.79
N ILE A 187 -19.04 -2.08 -7.82
CA ILE A 187 -18.91 -3.47 -8.29
C ILE A 187 -19.58 -4.44 -7.32
N ALA A 188 -19.29 -4.31 -6.02
CA ALA A 188 -19.83 -5.19 -4.98
C ALA A 188 -21.36 -5.10 -4.92
N SER A 189 -21.92 -3.90 -4.98
CA SER A 189 -23.37 -3.68 -5.07
C SER A 189 -23.96 -4.19 -6.39
N GLY A 190 -23.29 -4.00 -7.53
CA GLY A 190 -23.72 -4.54 -8.82
C GLY A 190 -23.80 -6.08 -8.83
N ILE A 191 -22.78 -6.76 -8.31
CA ILE A 191 -22.75 -8.22 -8.17
C ILE A 191 -23.78 -8.68 -7.12
N GLY A 192 -23.87 -7.99 -5.99
CA GLY A 192 -24.80 -8.29 -4.92
C GLY A 192 -26.25 -8.22 -5.38
N ASN A 193 -26.60 -7.18 -6.12
CA ASN A 193 -27.94 -7.02 -6.70
C ASN A 193 -28.22 -8.08 -7.77
N ALA A 194 -27.24 -8.45 -8.58
CA ALA A 194 -27.40 -9.52 -9.57
C ALA A 194 -27.62 -10.91 -8.92
N LEU A 195 -27.05 -11.14 -7.75
CA LEU A 195 -27.16 -12.39 -6.98
C LEU A 195 -28.27 -12.35 -5.90
N ASN A 196 -29.05 -11.26 -5.80
CA ASN A 196 -30.04 -11.01 -4.74
C ASN A 196 -29.47 -11.20 -3.32
N LEU A 197 -28.23 -10.78 -3.07
CA LEU A 197 -27.62 -10.79 -1.74
C LEU A 197 -28.22 -9.66 -0.88
N SER A 198 -28.30 -9.89 0.44
CA SER A 198 -28.74 -8.84 1.37
C SER A 198 -27.72 -7.70 1.46
N GLU A 199 -28.18 -6.48 1.73
CA GLU A 199 -27.31 -5.30 1.91
C GLU A 199 -26.23 -5.54 2.98
N GLU A 200 -26.56 -6.27 4.05
CA GLU A 200 -25.60 -6.64 5.09
C GLU A 200 -24.44 -7.51 4.59
N VAL A 201 -24.68 -8.35 3.57
CA VAL A 201 -23.65 -9.18 2.95
C VAL A 201 -22.82 -8.35 1.96
N ILE A 202 -23.45 -7.43 1.24
CA ILE A 202 -22.77 -6.50 0.33
C ILE A 202 -21.81 -5.60 1.11
N ASP A 203 -22.23 -5.05 2.25
CA ASP A 203 -21.38 -4.23 3.12
C ASP A 203 -20.16 -5.00 3.65
N LYS A 204 -20.36 -6.27 4.03
CA LYS A 204 -19.26 -7.15 4.46
C LYS A 204 -18.28 -7.46 3.34
N ILE A 205 -18.75 -7.60 2.10
CA ILE A 205 -17.89 -7.80 0.92
C ILE A 205 -17.14 -6.50 0.58
N SER A 206 -17.81 -5.35 0.68
CA SER A 206 -17.20 -4.03 0.44
C SER A 206 -16.04 -3.74 1.41
N LEU A 207 -16.12 -4.22 2.65
CA LEU A 207 -15.04 -4.11 3.64
C LEU A 207 -13.74 -4.84 3.26
N ILE A 208 -13.72 -5.63 2.18
CA ILE A 208 -12.49 -6.23 1.63
C ILE A 208 -11.59 -5.16 0.99
N SER A 209 -12.15 -4.05 0.48
CA SER A 209 -11.34 -2.98 -0.10
C SER A 209 -10.57 -2.25 1.00
N PRO A 210 -9.23 -2.14 0.90
CA PRO A 210 -8.44 -1.43 1.89
C PRO A 210 -8.81 0.06 1.99
N GLY A 211 -9.33 0.65 0.91
CA GLY A 211 -9.82 2.03 0.90
C GLY A 211 -11.10 2.20 1.72
N ILE A 212 -12.06 1.28 1.60
CA ILE A 212 -13.31 1.28 2.37
C ILE A 212 -13.04 0.99 3.85
N MET A 213 -12.06 0.11 4.13
CA MET A 213 -11.60 -0.18 5.48
C MET A 213 -10.92 1.03 6.14
N MET A 214 -10.15 1.83 5.37
CA MET A 214 -9.65 3.12 5.85
C MET A 214 -10.79 4.13 6.08
N GLU A 215 -11.76 4.22 5.18
CA GLU A 215 -12.92 5.10 5.34
C GLU A 215 -13.75 4.75 6.59
N THR A 216 -13.92 3.48 6.92
CA THR A 216 -14.64 3.05 8.14
C THR A 216 -13.88 3.37 9.43
N LEU A 217 -12.54 3.44 9.39
CA LEU A 217 -11.73 3.93 10.52
C LEU A 217 -11.91 5.43 10.80
N SER A 218 -12.55 6.17 9.90
CA SER A 218 -12.82 7.61 10.11
C SER A 218 -13.88 7.89 11.17
N LYS A 219 -14.68 6.89 11.58
CA LYS A 219 -15.73 7.03 12.60
C LYS A 219 -15.10 6.85 14.00
N PRO A 220 -14.89 7.93 14.79
CA PRO A 220 -14.01 7.91 15.97
C PRO A 220 -14.49 7.06 17.16
N GLN A 221 -15.72 6.54 17.12
CA GLN A 221 -16.36 5.90 18.27
C GLN A 221 -16.15 4.38 18.37
N ASN A 222 -15.55 3.72 17.35
CA ASN A 222 -15.44 2.26 17.32
C ASN A 222 -13.99 1.75 17.41
N THR A 223 -13.52 1.47 18.63
CA THR A 223 -12.31 0.68 18.87
C THR A 223 -12.37 -0.72 18.25
N GLU A 224 -13.56 -1.29 18.07
CA GLU A 224 -13.77 -2.56 17.37
C GLU A 224 -13.39 -2.48 15.88
N SER A 225 -13.62 -1.33 15.23
CA SER A 225 -13.26 -1.11 13.82
C SER A 225 -11.74 -1.14 13.59
N TRP A 226 -10.95 -0.77 14.61
CA TRP A 226 -9.48 -0.85 14.55
C TRP A 226 -8.97 -2.29 14.55
N MET A 227 -9.53 -3.15 15.40
CA MET A 227 -9.15 -4.56 15.44
C MET A 227 -9.53 -5.29 14.16
N ILE A 228 -10.70 -4.96 13.60
CA ILE A 228 -11.15 -5.49 12.31
C ILE A 228 -10.21 -5.05 11.19
N ALA A 229 -9.81 -3.77 11.15
CA ALA A 229 -8.90 -3.27 10.13
C ALA A 229 -7.50 -3.89 10.20
N ILE A 230 -6.93 -4.01 11.40
CA ILE A 230 -5.61 -4.66 11.59
C ILE A 230 -5.67 -6.13 11.15
N THR A 231 -6.72 -6.85 11.52
CA THR A 231 -6.91 -8.25 11.15
C THR A 231 -7.10 -8.40 9.64
N GLY A 232 -7.91 -7.52 9.03
CA GLY A 232 -8.14 -7.45 7.59
C GLY A 232 -6.85 -7.18 6.80
N PHE A 233 -6.10 -6.13 7.15
CA PHE A 233 -4.83 -5.83 6.49
C PHE A 233 -3.80 -6.95 6.66
N THR A 234 -3.67 -7.51 7.87
CA THR A 234 -2.69 -8.57 8.15
C THR A 234 -3.01 -9.83 7.35
N SER A 235 -4.28 -10.28 7.36
CA SER A 235 -4.72 -11.46 6.61
C SER A 235 -4.53 -11.27 5.10
N ALA A 236 -4.86 -10.10 4.55
CA ALA A 236 -4.66 -9.79 3.14
C ALA A 236 -3.19 -9.83 2.73
N VAL A 237 -2.30 -9.19 3.53
CA VAL A 237 -0.85 -9.21 3.29
C VAL A 237 -0.30 -10.64 3.33
N ILE A 238 -0.67 -11.43 4.35
CA ILE A 238 -0.21 -12.82 4.48
C ILE A 238 -0.69 -13.64 3.29
N MET A 239 -1.96 -13.52 2.89
CA MET A 239 -2.52 -14.27 1.77
C MET A 239 -1.79 -13.94 0.47
N MET A 240 -1.62 -12.66 0.14
CA MET A 240 -0.93 -12.23 -1.08
C MET A 240 0.55 -12.63 -1.09
N MET A 241 1.25 -12.49 0.04
CA MET A 241 2.64 -12.92 0.15
C MET A 241 2.80 -14.43 0.04
N THR A 242 1.85 -15.20 0.58
CA THR A 242 1.84 -16.66 0.48
C THR A 242 1.68 -17.09 -0.97
N ILE A 243 0.71 -16.52 -1.69
CA ILE A 243 0.52 -16.76 -3.13
C ILE A 243 1.79 -16.38 -3.90
N ALA A 244 2.32 -15.18 -3.69
CA ALA A 244 3.53 -14.70 -4.35
C ALA A 244 4.74 -15.61 -4.09
N TYR A 245 4.95 -16.07 -2.86
CA TYR A 245 6.06 -16.95 -2.51
C TYR A 245 5.95 -18.32 -3.16
N PHE A 246 4.77 -18.96 -3.09
CA PHE A 246 4.58 -20.27 -3.70
C PHE A 246 4.73 -20.22 -5.21
N THR A 247 4.18 -19.20 -5.86
CA THR A 247 4.35 -18.99 -7.30
C THR A 247 5.82 -18.70 -7.66
N PHE A 248 6.51 -17.85 -6.90
CA PHE A 248 7.92 -17.56 -7.16
C PHE A 248 8.82 -18.79 -7.00
N LYS A 249 8.51 -19.66 -6.02
CA LYS A 249 9.24 -20.90 -5.80
C LYS A 249 9.01 -21.90 -6.93
N SER A 250 7.77 -22.05 -7.40
CA SER A 250 7.38 -23.04 -8.42
C SER A 250 7.72 -22.64 -9.85
N GLN A 251 7.85 -21.35 -10.14
CA GLN A 251 8.21 -20.87 -11.46
C GLN A 251 9.69 -21.16 -11.78
N ASP A 252 9.97 -21.79 -12.92
CA ASP A 252 11.35 -21.84 -13.43
C ASP A 252 11.82 -20.43 -13.80
N GLU A 253 13.00 -20.07 -13.29
CA GLU A 253 13.64 -18.76 -13.50
C GLU A 253 14.66 -18.80 -14.63
N TYR A 254 15.27 -19.98 -14.88
CA TYR A 254 16.17 -20.17 -16.01
C TYR A 254 15.43 -19.92 -17.32
N ASN A 255 15.69 -18.76 -17.91
CA ASN A 255 15.45 -18.55 -19.33
C ASN A 255 16.41 -19.47 -20.10
N TYR A 256 15.99 -20.72 -20.32
CA TYR A 256 16.54 -21.48 -21.44
C TYR A 256 16.12 -20.71 -22.68
N GLY A 257 17.06 -19.95 -23.23
CA GLY A 257 16.82 -19.02 -24.33
C GLY A 257 15.99 -19.68 -25.44
N GLU A 258 14.94 -18.99 -25.86
CA GLU A 258 14.56 -19.00 -27.26
C GLU A 258 15.57 -18.17 -28.06
#